data_AF-A0A812DRV7-F1
#
_entry.id   AF-A0A812DRV7-F1
#
_cell.length_a   1.000
_cell.length_b   1.000
_cell.length_c   1.000
_cell.angle_alpha   90.00
_cell.angle_beta   90.00
_cell.angle_gamma   90.00
#
_symmetry.space_group_name_H-M   'P 1'
#
loop_
_entity.id
_entity.type
_entity.pdbx_description
1 polymer ?
#
loop_
_entity_poly.entity_id
_entity_poly.type
_entity_poly.pdbx_seq_one_letter_code
_entity_poly.pdbx_strand_id
1 'polypeptide(L)'
;MYGLLMQSVVTYLQDTYGEKMWEEIRRQAGIEHHSFSLHERYKEDIIARITKAASKCTGIEPDTIMDSFGVCFVKYVSQYNYDRVLRVLGRNLRDFLNGLDNLHEYLRFSYKDIVPPSFFCENEHEMGLDLHYRSSRKGYVHYVIGQIRAVGKTFYNTDIDIRIHSHVETEDSSHVIFNLTFHNEGFKSSIHKEVVETDQFKIPAYFFRSLFPFHIQFQKNMNIVSAGSGLQAIMPDVIGKDLLQVPNFIPTLSIYLSIYLSIYLFDSVNFLSIYLSIYLSIYLFNSVHYLSIYLSIYLSNSVHFLSIYLSIYLFNSVHFLSTIYLFNSVHFLTIYLSIYLSIYLSIYLILFIFYLSIYLSI
;
A
#
# COMPACT_ATOMS: atom_id res chain seq x y z
N MET A 1 -1.21 -21.98 -25.11
CA MET A 1 -0.43 -21.53 -23.95
C MET A 1 0.05 -20.09 -24.16
N TYR A 2 0.15 -19.26 -23.10
CA TYR A 2 0.60 -17.88 -23.23
C TYR A 2 2.10 -17.76 -23.51
N GLY A 3 2.48 -16.76 -24.29
CA GLY A 3 3.87 -16.49 -24.66
C GLY A 3 4.77 -16.15 -23.47
N LEU A 4 4.22 -15.72 -22.33
CA LEU A 4 4.96 -15.56 -21.08
C LEU A 4 5.79 -16.82 -20.72
N LEU A 5 5.18 -17.99 -20.83
CA LEU A 5 5.83 -19.27 -20.53
C LEU A 5 6.89 -19.61 -21.59
N MET A 6 6.57 -19.40 -22.88
CA MET A 6 7.50 -19.65 -23.99
C MET A 6 8.74 -18.77 -23.89
N GLN A 7 8.55 -17.48 -23.66
CA GLN A 7 9.64 -16.51 -23.59
C GLN A 7 10.59 -16.85 -22.44
N SER A 8 10.09 -17.31 -21.29
CA SER A 8 10.94 -17.75 -20.18
C SER A 8 11.83 -18.94 -20.55
N VAL A 9 11.32 -19.88 -21.35
CA VAL A 9 12.07 -21.04 -21.83
C VAL A 9 13.10 -20.64 -22.87
N VAL A 10 12.76 -19.72 -23.77
CA VAL A 10 13.71 -19.17 -24.73
C VAL A 10 14.85 -18.45 -24.02
N THR A 11 14.54 -17.59 -23.05
CA THR A 11 15.54 -16.91 -22.22
C THR A 11 16.44 -17.90 -21.50
N TYR A 12 15.90 -18.96 -20.89
CA TYR A 12 16.73 -20.01 -20.28
C TYR A 12 17.71 -20.65 -21.28
N LEU A 13 17.24 -21.01 -22.47
CA LEU A 13 18.06 -21.68 -23.49
C LEU A 13 19.15 -20.75 -24.03
N GLN A 14 18.82 -19.47 -24.24
CA GLN A 14 19.77 -18.44 -24.67
C GLN A 14 20.82 -18.17 -23.58
N ASP A 15 20.42 -18.02 -22.33
CA ASP A 15 21.32 -17.73 -21.21
C ASP A 15 22.26 -18.92 -20.91
N THR A 16 21.75 -20.16 -21.02
CA THR A 16 22.51 -21.37 -20.65
C THR A 16 23.38 -21.90 -21.78
N TYR A 17 22.88 -21.87 -23.01
CA TYR A 17 23.53 -22.52 -24.17
C TYR A 17 23.90 -21.57 -25.30
N GLY A 18 23.51 -20.29 -25.20
CA GLY A 18 23.77 -19.27 -26.21
C GLY A 18 22.78 -19.29 -27.39
N GLU A 19 22.75 -18.18 -28.11
CA GLU A 19 21.83 -17.95 -29.25
C GLU A 19 21.95 -19.02 -30.35
N LYS A 20 23.17 -19.47 -30.67
CA LYS A 20 23.40 -20.47 -31.72
C LYS A 20 22.72 -21.81 -31.40
N MET A 21 22.76 -22.22 -30.13
CA MET A 21 22.11 -23.46 -29.70
C MET A 21 20.59 -23.31 -29.72
N TRP A 22 20.08 -22.15 -29.28
CA TRP A 22 18.66 -21.84 -29.37
C TRP A 22 18.15 -21.90 -30.83
N GLU A 23 18.87 -21.30 -31.77
CA GLU A 23 18.49 -21.33 -33.20
C GLU A 23 18.38 -22.76 -33.74
N GLU A 24 19.32 -23.64 -33.38
CA GLU A 24 19.30 -25.05 -33.79
C GLU A 24 18.12 -25.81 -33.15
N ILE A 25 17.89 -25.62 -31.84
CA ILE A 25 16.74 -26.21 -31.13
C ILE A 25 15.43 -25.76 -31.77
N ARG A 26 15.31 -24.46 -32.07
CA ARG A 26 14.12 -23.87 -32.70
C ARG A 26 13.86 -24.46 -34.08
N ARG A 27 14.91 -24.63 -34.89
CA ARG A 27 14.84 -25.25 -36.23
C ARG A 27 14.41 -26.71 -36.13
N GLN A 28 15.00 -27.49 -35.23
CA GLN A 28 14.62 -28.89 -35.01
C GLN A 28 13.21 -29.05 -34.43
N ALA A 29 12.79 -28.11 -33.59
CA ALA A 29 11.44 -28.08 -33.04
C ALA A 29 10.40 -27.68 -34.10
N GLY A 30 10.78 -27.12 -35.25
CA GLY A 30 9.87 -26.66 -36.29
C GLY A 30 9.07 -25.42 -35.87
N ILE A 31 9.74 -24.44 -35.25
CA ILE A 31 9.12 -23.21 -34.76
C ILE A 31 9.51 -22.05 -35.69
N GLU A 32 8.51 -21.46 -36.34
CA GLU A 32 8.71 -20.33 -37.26
C GLU A 32 8.95 -19.00 -36.53
N HIS A 33 8.37 -18.85 -35.34
CA HIS A 33 8.48 -17.65 -34.53
C HIS A 33 9.92 -17.45 -34.01
N HIS A 34 10.44 -16.23 -34.13
CA HIS A 34 11.76 -15.85 -33.62
C HIS A 34 11.68 -15.31 -32.19
N SER A 35 10.53 -14.76 -31.80
CA SER A 35 10.25 -14.23 -30.47
C SER A 35 8.80 -14.53 -30.08
N PHE A 36 8.51 -14.54 -28.77
CA PHE A 36 7.17 -14.78 -28.25
C PHE A 36 6.65 -13.54 -27.51
N SER A 37 5.48 -13.07 -27.91
CA SER A 37 4.76 -11.99 -27.24
C SER A 37 4.11 -12.49 -25.96
N LEU A 38 4.33 -11.80 -24.83
CA LEU A 38 3.90 -12.29 -23.50
C LEU A 38 2.39 -12.58 -23.38
N HIS A 39 1.56 -11.73 -23.99
CA HIS A 39 0.09 -11.79 -23.90
C HIS A 39 -0.57 -12.53 -25.08
N GLU A 40 0.21 -13.05 -26.02
CA GLU A 40 -0.30 -13.81 -27.15
C GLU A 40 -0.42 -15.31 -26.80
N ARG A 41 -1.38 -15.99 -27.42
CA ARG A 41 -1.59 -17.43 -27.23
C ARG A 41 -0.98 -18.20 -28.40
N TYR A 42 -0.18 -19.19 -28.04
CA TYR A 42 0.46 -20.10 -28.98
C TYR A 42 -0.04 -21.54 -28.78
N LYS A 43 0.26 -22.42 -29.75
CA LYS A 43 -0.09 -23.85 -29.68
C LYS A 43 0.55 -24.51 -28.44
N GLU A 44 -0.17 -25.45 -27.82
CA GLU A 44 0.24 -26.04 -26.54
C GLU A 44 1.38 -27.05 -26.67
N ASP A 45 1.62 -27.58 -27.86
CA ASP A 45 2.67 -28.57 -28.17
C ASP A 45 4.07 -27.95 -28.26
N ILE A 46 4.18 -26.62 -28.33
CA ILE A 46 5.47 -25.93 -28.57
C ILE A 46 6.49 -26.25 -27.49
N ILE A 47 6.14 -26.18 -26.20
CA ILE A 47 7.09 -26.52 -25.12
C ILE A 47 7.54 -27.96 -25.24
N ALA A 48 6.62 -28.90 -25.44
CA ALA A 48 6.97 -30.31 -25.60
C ALA A 48 7.93 -30.52 -26.80
N ARG A 49 7.71 -29.82 -27.91
CA ARG A 49 8.62 -29.83 -29.07
C ARG A 49 9.99 -29.22 -28.75
N ILE A 50 10.02 -28.07 -28.06
CA ILE A 50 11.27 -27.43 -27.61
C ILE A 50 12.04 -28.38 -26.70
N THR A 51 11.40 -28.97 -25.69
CA THR A 51 12.04 -29.89 -24.75
C THR A 51 12.61 -31.12 -25.46
N LYS A 52 11.86 -31.71 -26.40
CA LYS A 52 12.32 -32.86 -27.18
C LYS A 52 13.50 -32.50 -28.09
N ALA A 53 13.50 -31.33 -28.71
CA ALA A 53 14.61 -30.84 -29.52
C ALA A 53 15.83 -30.49 -28.65
N ALA A 54 15.62 -29.79 -27.54
CA ALA A 54 16.66 -29.45 -26.58
C ALA A 54 17.33 -30.70 -26.02
N SER A 55 16.57 -31.72 -25.63
CA SER A 55 17.09 -33.00 -25.16
C SER A 55 17.99 -33.69 -26.20
N LYS A 56 17.59 -33.68 -27.48
CA LYS A 56 18.42 -34.21 -28.57
C LYS A 56 19.71 -33.42 -28.79
N CYS A 57 19.66 -32.10 -28.68
CA CYS A 57 20.82 -31.24 -28.90
C CYS A 57 21.80 -31.25 -27.73
N THR A 58 21.31 -31.30 -26.48
CA THR A 58 22.15 -31.21 -25.27
C THR A 58 22.50 -32.56 -24.67
N GLY A 59 21.78 -33.62 -25.02
CA GLY A 59 21.92 -34.95 -24.42
C GLY A 59 21.34 -35.08 -23.00
N ILE A 60 20.65 -34.05 -22.51
CA ILE A 60 20.03 -34.04 -21.18
C ILE A 60 18.62 -34.65 -21.27
N GLU A 61 18.23 -35.41 -20.25
CA GLU A 61 16.89 -35.99 -20.14
C GLU A 61 15.79 -34.90 -20.17
N PRO A 62 14.67 -35.12 -20.88
CA PRO A 62 13.58 -34.14 -21.01
C PRO A 62 13.03 -33.65 -19.66
N ASP A 63 12.97 -34.53 -18.67
CA ASP A 63 12.46 -34.21 -17.33
C ASP A 63 13.36 -33.23 -16.59
N THR A 64 14.68 -33.41 -16.67
CA THR A 64 15.68 -32.49 -16.10
C THR A 64 15.65 -31.12 -16.78
N ILE A 65 15.43 -31.10 -18.10
CA ILE A 65 15.24 -29.85 -18.85
C ILE A 65 13.97 -29.15 -18.37
N MET A 66 12.86 -29.88 -18.20
CA MET A 66 11.61 -29.29 -17.71
C MET A 66 11.73 -28.74 -16.30
N ASP A 67 12.43 -29.43 -15.40
CA ASP A 67 12.75 -28.93 -14.07
C ASP A 67 13.52 -27.60 -14.16
N SER A 68 14.55 -27.54 -15.02
CA SER A 68 15.35 -26.33 -15.24
C SER A 68 14.52 -25.17 -15.82
N PHE A 69 13.59 -25.46 -16.74
CA PHE A 69 12.64 -24.47 -17.26
C PHE A 69 11.74 -23.91 -16.14
N GLY A 70 11.29 -24.77 -15.23
CA GLY A 70 10.49 -24.37 -14.07
C GLY A 70 11.25 -23.43 -13.14
N VAL A 71 12.51 -23.75 -12.85
CA VAL A 71 13.40 -22.90 -12.04
C VAL A 71 13.64 -21.54 -12.71
N CYS A 72 13.90 -21.54 -14.02
CA CYS A 72 14.11 -20.29 -14.75
C CYS A 72 12.84 -19.44 -14.79
N PHE A 73 11.66 -20.05 -14.95
CA PHE A 73 10.40 -19.32 -14.98
C PHE A 73 10.17 -18.47 -13.73
N VAL A 74 10.46 -19.02 -12.55
CA VAL A 74 10.31 -18.27 -11.28
C VAL A 74 11.26 -17.08 -11.23
N LYS A 75 12.50 -17.24 -11.69
CA LYS A 75 13.46 -16.13 -11.81
C LYS A 75 12.99 -15.08 -12.81
N TYR A 76 12.48 -15.53 -13.96
CA TYR A 76 11.98 -14.69 -15.03
C TYR A 76 10.81 -13.83 -14.54
N VAL A 77 9.75 -14.42 -13.97
CA VAL A 77 8.60 -13.63 -13.50
C VAL A 77 8.96 -12.69 -12.35
N SER A 78 9.97 -13.04 -11.54
CA SER A 78 10.48 -12.15 -10.50
C SER A 78 11.09 -10.86 -11.07
N GLN A 79 11.65 -10.89 -12.28
CA GLN A 79 12.18 -9.70 -12.95
C GLN A 79 11.07 -8.77 -13.48
N TYR A 80 9.86 -9.31 -13.73
CA TYR A 80 8.70 -8.53 -14.19
C TYR A 80 7.84 -7.97 -13.06
N ASN A 81 8.43 -7.73 -11.88
CA ASN A 81 7.76 -7.19 -10.68
C ASN A 81 6.63 -8.07 -10.10
N TYR A 82 6.54 -9.35 -10.49
CA TYR A 82 5.63 -10.30 -9.83
C TYR A 82 6.19 -10.77 -8.49
N ASP A 83 7.43 -10.44 -8.14
CA ASP A 83 8.07 -10.78 -6.87
C ASP A 83 7.25 -10.28 -5.67
N ARG A 84 6.68 -9.08 -5.75
CA ARG A 84 5.84 -8.51 -4.68
C ARG A 84 4.57 -9.32 -4.49
N VAL A 85 3.92 -9.72 -5.58
CA VAL A 85 2.70 -10.53 -5.53
C VAL A 85 3.03 -11.89 -4.92
N LEU A 86 4.10 -12.54 -5.37
CA LEU A 86 4.54 -13.84 -4.86
C LEU A 86 4.87 -13.81 -3.36
N ARG A 87 5.49 -12.74 -2.86
CA ARG A 87 5.79 -12.57 -1.42
C ARG A 87 4.54 -12.37 -0.56
N VAL A 88 3.46 -11.82 -1.11
CA VAL A 88 2.25 -11.49 -0.34
C VAL A 88 1.32 -12.70 -0.18
N LEU A 89 1.45 -13.74 -1.02
CA LEU A 89 0.57 -14.91 -0.99
C LEU A 89 0.66 -15.73 0.30
N GLY A 90 1.81 -15.73 0.97
CA GLY A 90 2.00 -16.53 2.18
C GLY A 90 3.23 -16.15 2.97
N ARG A 91 3.10 -16.14 4.30
CA ARG A 91 4.23 -15.94 5.22
C ARG A 91 5.18 -17.14 5.23
N ASN A 92 4.62 -18.33 5.17
CA ASN A 92 5.34 -19.59 5.06
C ASN A 92 5.08 -20.24 3.70
N LEU A 93 5.94 -21.17 3.30
CA LEU A 93 5.78 -21.94 2.05
C LEU A 93 4.43 -22.67 1.98
N ARG A 94 3.95 -23.24 3.10
CA ARG A 94 2.63 -23.90 3.16
C ARG A 94 1.47 -22.95 2.80
N ASP A 95 1.56 -21.69 3.24
CA ASP A 95 0.52 -20.68 3.03
C ASP A 95 0.52 -20.27 1.56
N PHE A 96 1.72 -20.13 0.99
CA PHE A 96 1.90 -19.86 -0.43
C PHE A 96 1.31 -20.97 -1.30
N LEU A 97 1.61 -22.25 -0.99
CA LEU A 97 1.11 -23.38 -1.77
C LEU A 97 -0.42 -23.47 -1.72
N ASN A 98 -1.02 -23.27 -0.54
CA ASN A 98 -2.48 -23.17 -0.39
C ASN A 98 -3.09 -21.93 -1.08
N GLY A 99 -2.30 -20.86 -1.27
CA GLY A 99 -2.70 -19.63 -1.94
C GLY A 99 -2.53 -19.59 -3.46
N LEU A 100 -1.95 -20.62 -4.08
CA LEU A 100 -1.64 -20.63 -5.52
C LEU A 100 -2.87 -20.48 -6.42
N ASP A 101 -4.00 -21.09 -6.06
CA ASP A 101 -5.22 -20.98 -6.85
C ASP A 101 -5.78 -19.54 -6.84
N ASN A 102 -5.62 -18.83 -5.72
CA ASN A 102 -6.00 -17.41 -5.62
C ASN A 102 -5.11 -16.52 -6.50
N LEU A 103 -3.81 -16.82 -6.57
CA LEU A 103 -2.90 -16.14 -7.49
C LEU A 103 -3.35 -16.32 -8.95
N HIS A 104 -3.70 -17.54 -9.33
CA HIS A 104 -4.15 -17.82 -10.68
C HIS A 104 -5.47 -17.12 -11.02
N GLU A 105 -6.39 -17.02 -10.06
CA GLU A 105 -7.62 -16.25 -10.25
C GLU A 105 -7.31 -14.75 -10.43
N TYR A 106 -6.37 -14.20 -9.67
CA TYR A 106 -5.90 -12.83 -9.88
C TYR A 106 -5.27 -12.63 -11.27
N LEU A 107 -4.50 -13.60 -11.76
CA LEU A 107 -3.89 -13.52 -13.09
C LEU A 107 -4.92 -13.53 -14.23
N ARG A 108 -6.15 -14.02 -14.02
CA ARG A 108 -7.23 -13.95 -15.04
C ARG A 108 -7.61 -12.52 -15.43
N PHE A 109 -7.40 -11.53 -14.55
CA PHE A 109 -7.63 -10.12 -14.91
C PHE A 109 -6.68 -9.63 -16.01
N SER A 110 -5.43 -10.10 -16.00
CA SER A 110 -4.42 -9.76 -17.01
C SER A 110 -4.41 -10.75 -18.18
N TYR A 111 -4.71 -12.02 -17.91
CA TYR A 111 -4.67 -13.13 -18.86
C TYR A 111 -6.05 -13.79 -18.96
N LYS A 112 -6.97 -13.15 -19.68
CA LYS A 112 -8.40 -13.51 -19.72
C LYS A 112 -8.71 -14.99 -20.02
N ASP A 113 -7.91 -15.63 -20.86
CA ASP A 113 -8.12 -17.03 -21.28
C ASP A 113 -7.15 -18.00 -20.60
N ILE A 114 -6.58 -17.62 -19.45
CA ILE A 114 -5.67 -18.51 -18.73
C ILE A 114 -6.46 -19.71 -18.18
N VAL A 115 -5.94 -20.90 -18.49
CA VAL A 115 -6.39 -22.16 -17.90
C VAL A 115 -5.30 -22.59 -16.94
N PRO A 116 -5.36 -22.18 -15.66
CA PRO A 116 -4.34 -22.51 -14.67
C PRO A 116 -4.50 -23.96 -14.19
N PRO A 117 -3.42 -24.59 -13.71
CA PRO A 117 -3.55 -25.77 -12.85
C PRO A 117 -4.12 -25.39 -11.48
N SER A 118 -4.66 -26.38 -10.78
CA SER A 118 -5.14 -26.25 -9.40
C SER A 118 -4.20 -26.98 -8.44
N PHE A 119 -4.00 -26.37 -7.27
CA PHE A 119 -3.16 -26.85 -6.19
C PHE A 119 -3.93 -27.01 -4.88
N PHE A 120 -3.69 -28.11 -4.17
CA PHE A 120 -4.31 -28.37 -2.88
C PHE A 120 -3.33 -29.11 -1.96
N CYS A 121 -3.17 -28.64 -0.73
CA CYS A 121 -2.33 -29.30 0.27
C CYS A 121 -3.15 -30.28 1.13
N GLU A 122 -2.62 -31.47 1.36
CA GLU A 122 -3.16 -32.51 2.25
C GLU A 122 -2.05 -33.02 3.19
N ASN A 123 -2.42 -33.70 4.28
CA ASN A 123 -1.49 -34.38 5.21
C ASN A 123 -0.32 -33.50 5.70
N GLU A 124 -0.60 -32.25 6.04
CA GLU A 124 0.43 -31.33 6.52
C GLU A 124 1.01 -31.78 7.86
N HIS A 125 2.33 -31.67 8.01
CA HIS A 125 3.05 -31.99 9.24
C HIS A 125 4.32 -31.13 9.41
N GLU A 126 5.04 -31.29 10.53
CA GLU A 126 6.23 -30.46 10.87
C GLU A 126 7.37 -30.52 9.84
N MET A 127 7.48 -31.61 9.09
CA MET A 127 8.57 -31.85 8.14
C MET A 127 8.10 -31.90 6.67
N GLY A 128 6.92 -31.37 6.35
CA GLY A 128 6.39 -31.48 4.98
C GLY A 128 4.88 -31.46 4.85
N LEU A 129 4.42 -31.77 3.64
CA LEU A 129 3.01 -31.94 3.27
C LEU A 129 2.87 -32.68 1.93
N ASP A 130 1.67 -33.16 1.63
CA ASP A 130 1.31 -33.67 0.31
C ASP A 130 0.66 -32.57 -0.52
N LEU A 131 1.16 -32.32 -1.74
CA LEU A 131 0.64 -31.33 -2.66
C LEU A 131 -0.02 -32.02 -3.86
N HIS A 132 -1.31 -31.79 -4.02
CA HIS A 132 -2.09 -32.24 -5.16
C HIS A 132 -1.97 -31.20 -6.27
N TYR A 133 -1.52 -31.65 -7.43
CA TYR A 133 -1.44 -30.87 -8.65
C TYR A 133 -2.41 -31.45 -9.68
N ARG A 134 -3.35 -30.63 -10.15
CA ARG A 134 -4.31 -31.00 -11.19
C ARG A 134 -4.19 -30.05 -12.37
N SER A 135 -4.06 -30.59 -13.56
CA SER A 135 -4.01 -29.80 -14.79
C SER A 135 -4.73 -30.49 -15.93
N SER A 136 -5.31 -29.71 -16.85
CA SER A 136 -5.73 -30.22 -18.15
C SER A 136 -4.55 -30.54 -19.06
N ARG A 137 -3.35 -30.01 -18.75
CA ARG A 137 -2.13 -30.22 -19.55
C ARG A 137 -1.30 -31.37 -19.00
N LYS A 138 -0.79 -32.21 -19.91
CA LYS A 138 0.04 -33.38 -19.60
C LYS A 138 1.52 -33.07 -19.83
N GLY A 139 2.41 -33.76 -19.11
CA GLY A 139 3.87 -33.63 -19.28
C GLY A 139 4.52 -32.40 -18.62
N TYR A 140 3.81 -31.67 -17.74
CA TYR A 140 4.35 -30.52 -17.01
C TYR A 140 4.74 -30.83 -15.55
N VAL A 141 4.79 -32.12 -15.19
CA VAL A 141 5.06 -32.57 -13.81
C VAL A 141 6.41 -32.02 -13.31
N HIS A 142 7.49 -32.30 -14.04
CA HIS A 142 8.84 -31.84 -13.67
C HIS A 142 9.01 -30.32 -13.75
N TYR A 143 8.24 -29.65 -14.62
CA TYR A 143 8.21 -28.19 -14.68
C TYR A 143 7.70 -27.57 -13.38
N VAL A 144 6.63 -28.12 -12.83
CA VAL A 144 6.05 -27.68 -11.55
C VAL A 144 6.98 -27.98 -10.38
N ILE A 145 7.65 -29.15 -10.39
CA ILE A 145 8.68 -29.48 -9.39
C ILE A 145 9.77 -28.39 -9.35
N GLY A 146 10.30 -28.01 -10.52
CA GLY A 146 11.31 -26.94 -10.63
C GLY A 146 10.81 -25.59 -10.12
N GLN A 147 9.56 -25.23 -10.41
CA GLN A 147 8.94 -24.00 -9.89
C GLN A 147 8.84 -24.00 -8.38
N ILE A 148 8.30 -25.07 -7.77
CA ILE A 148 8.12 -25.15 -6.31
C ILE A 148 9.47 -25.07 -5.62
N ARG A 149 10.49 -25.79 -6.13
CA ARG A 149 11.85 -25.75 -5.57
C ARG A 149 12.46 -24.35 -5.65
N ALA A 150 12.31 -23.68 -6.79
CA ALA A 150 12.80 -22.31 -6.97
C ALA A 150 12.07 -21.32 -6.06
N VAL A 151 10.75 -21.44 -5.88
CA VAL A 151 10.00 -20.60 -4.94
C VAL A 151 10.48 -20.80 -3.51
N GLY A 152 10.59 -22.06 -3.06
CA GLY A 152 11.09 -22.39 -1.74
C GLY A 152 12.45 -21.77 -1.46
N LYS A 153 13.38 -21.91 -2.41
CA LYS A 153 14.73 -21.38 -2.27
C LYS A 153 14.78 -19.85 -2.32
N THR A 154 14.09 -19.23 -3.28
CA THR A 154 14.21 -17.79 -3.55
C THR A 154 13.42 -16.92 -2.57
N PHE A 155 12.23 -17.36 -2.14
CA PHE A 155 11.35 -16.54 -1.30
C PHE A 155 11.35 -16.95 0.17
N TYR A 156 11.57 -18.23 0.48
CA TYR A 156 11.48 -18.79 1.83
C TYR A 156 12.81 -19.32 2.36
N ASN A 157 13.90 -19.22 1.60
CA ASN A 157 15.21 -19.78 1.92
C ASN A 157 15.14 -21.24 2.43
N THR A 158 14.22 -22.03 1.84
CA THR A 158 13.92 -23.40 2.24
C THR A 158 14.27 -24.34 1.11
N ASP A 159 15.12 -25.32 1.40
CA ASP A 159 15.39 -26.42 0.48
C ASP A 159 14.28 -27.48 0.61
N ILE A 160 13.65 -27.82 -0.50
CA ILE A 160 12.51 -28.74 -0.56
C ILE A 160 12.93 -29.99 -1.33
N ASP A 161 12.82 -31.17 -0.71
CA ASP A 161 12.85 -32.44 -1.43
C ASP A 161 11.43 -32.77 -1.91
N ILE A 162 11.28 -33.01 -3.21
CA ILE A 162 9.97 -33.22 -3.84
C ILE A 162 9.99 -34.58 -4.52
N ARG A 163 9.10 -35.47 -4.10
CA ARG A 163 8.95 -36.82 -4.68
C ARG A 163 7.56 -37.00 -5.24
N ILE A 164 7.45 -37.71 -6.36
CA ILE A 164 6.15 -38.06 -6.94
C ILE A 164 5.63 -39.28 -6.17
N HIS A 165 4.53 -39.11 -5.44
CA HIS A 165 3.87 -40.20 -4.70
C HIS A 165 2.90 -40.97 -5.60
N SER A 166 2.09 -40.25 -6.40
CA SER A 166 1.18 -40.84 -7.37
C SER A 166 1.02 -39.95 -8.59
N HIS A 167 0.86 -40.56 -9.77
CA HIS A 167 0.58 -39.87 -11.02
C HIS A 167 -0.49 -40.62 -11.78
N VAL A 168 -1.62 -39.97 -12.02
CA VAL A 168 -2.77 -40.51 -12.76
C VAL A 168 -3.07 -39.56 -13.91
N GLU A 169 -2.97 -40.07 -15.13
CA GLU A 169 -3.38 -39.33 -16.33
C GLU A 169 -4.66 -39.94 -16.91
N THR A 170 -5.65 -39.09 -17.08
CA THR A 170 -6.90 -39.38 -17.80
C THR A 170 -6.84 -38.76 -19.20
N GLU A 171 -7.87 -38.97 -20.01
CA GLU A 171 -7.96 -38.33 -21.33
C GLU A 171 -7.93 -36.80 -21.21
N ASP A 172 -8.64 -36.24 -20.22
CA ASP A 172 -8.85 -34.79 -20.09
C ASP A 172 -7.98 -34.10 -19.02
N SER A 173 -7.41 -34.85 -18.07
CA SER A 173 -6.68 -34.27 -16.95
C SER A 173 -5.53 -35.13 -16.44
N SER A 174 -4.52 -34.48 -15.86
CA SER A 174 -3.39 -35.06 -15.15
C SER A 174 -3.49 -34.69 -13.68
N HIS A 175 -3.53 -35.68 -12.80
CA HIS A 175 -3.51 -35.50 -11.34
C HIS A 175 -2.25 -36.15 -10.78
N VAL A 176 -1.43 -35.34 -10.12
CA VAL A 176 -0.21 -35.76 -9.45
C VAL A 176 -0.30 -35.42 -7.97
N ILE A 177 0.20 -36.31 -7.12
CA ILE A 177 0.41 -36.03 -5.70
C ILE A 177 1.92 -36.00 -5.48
N PHE A 178 2.43 -34.85 -5.07
CA PHE A 178 3.80 -34.65 -4.67
C PHE A 178 3.92 -34.77 -3.16
N ASN A 179 4.88 -35.56 -2.67
CA ASN A 179 5.28 -35.51 -1.27
C ASN A 179 6.42 -34.49 -1.13
N LEU A 180 6.19 -33.42 -0.38
CA LEU A 180 7.16 -32.35 -0.17
C LEU A 180 7.75 -32.49 1.23
N THR A 181 9.06 -32.71 1.32
CA THR A 181 9.80 -32.77 2.58
C THR A 181 10.60 -31.47 2.77
N PHE A 182 10.27 -30.71 3.82
CA PHE A 182 10.94 -29.46 4.20
C PHE A 182 10.59 -29.08 5.64
N HIS A 183 11.35 -28.18 6.26
CA HIS A 183 11.04 -27.73 7.61
C HIS A 183 9.81 -26.80 7.62
N ASN A 184 8.66 -27.31 8.06
CA ASN A 184 7.38 -26.59 8.02
C ASN A 184 7.15 -25.81 9.32
N GLU A 185 7.87 -24.70 9.49
CA GLU A 185 7.75 -23.81 10.66
C GLU A 185 6.31 -23.32 10.87
N GLY A 186 5.55 -23.11 9.78
CA GLY A 186 4.17 -22.67 9.81
C GLY A 186 3.20 -23.66 10.47
N PHE A 187 3.51 -24.96 10.47
CA PHE A 187 2.64 -25.98 11.06
C PHE A 187 2.59 -25.88 12.60
N LYS A 188 3.75 -25.70 13.25
CA LYS A 188 3.84 -25.56 14.73
C LYS A 188 3.12 -24.31 15.25
N SER A 189 3.18 -23.22 14.49
CA SER A 189 2.51 -21.97 14.84
C SER A 189 0.98 -22.06 14.84
N SER A 190 0.43 -23.04 14.10
CA SER A 190 -1.01 -23.28 13.97
C SER A 190 -1.52 -24.22 15.07
N ILE A 191 -0.78 -25.29 15.40
CA ILE A 191 -1.18 -26.27 16.42
C ILE A 191 -1.11 -25.70 17.84
N HIS A 192 -0.11 -24.88 18.16
CA HIS A 192 -0.03 -24.26 19.50
C HIS A 192 -1.08 -23.16 19.74
N LYS A 193 -1.85 -22.74 18.72
CA LYS A 193 -3.03 -21.90 18.91
C LYS A 193 -4.34 -22.67 19.12
N GLU A 194 -4.37 -23.98 18.83
CA GLU A 194 -5.60 -24.80 18.95
C GLU A 194 -5.54 -25.89 20.03
N VAL A 195 -4.42 -26.05 20.75
CA VAL A 195 -4.30 -27.04 21.85
C VAL A 195 -3.82 -26.42 23.16
N VAL A 196 -4.18 -25.15 23.42
CA VAL A 196 -4.35 -24.70 24.81
C VAL A 196 -5.84 -24.76 25.06
N GLU A 197 -6.25 -25.77 25.82
CA GLU A 197 -7.57 -25.99 26.39
C GLU A 197 -8.09 -24.71 27.09
N THR A 198 -8.61 -23.78 26.30
CA THR A 198 -9.47 -22.72 26.77
C THR A 198 -10.85 -23.11 26.29
N ASP A 199 -11.77 -23.26 27.24
CA ASP A 199 -13.19 -23.56 27.03
C ASP A 199 -13.68 -23.01 25.70
N GLN A 200 -13.96 -23.92 24.76
CA GLN A 200 -14.53 -23.56 23.47
C GLN A 200 -15.85 -22.84 23.72
N PHE A 201 -15.86 -21.52 23.63
CA PHE A 201 -17.08 -20.73 23.50
C PHE A 201 -17.75 -21.16 22.19
N LYS A 202 -18.55 -22.22 22.26
CA LYS A 202 -19.34 -22.72 21.14
C LYS A 202 -20.34 -21.63 20.78
N ILE A 203 -20.15 -21.03 19.62
CA ILE A 203 -21.07 -20.04 19.08
C ILE A 203 -22.39 -20.76 18.76
N PRO A 204 -23.53 -20.33 19.32
CA PRO A 204 -24.81 -20.90 18.96
C PRO A 204 -25.08 -20.77 17.45
N ALA A 205 -25.59 -21.83 16.83
CA ALA A 205 -25.82 -21.86 15.38
C ALA A 205 -26.72 -20.72 14.90
N TYR A 206 -27.70 -20.29 15.70
CA TYR A 206 -28.56 -19.14 15.36
C TYR A 206 -27.76 -17.84 15.25
N PHE A 207 -26.76 -17.63 16.11
CA PHE A 207 -25.92 -16.44 16.10
C PHE A 207 -25.01 -16.44 14.87
N PHE A 208 -24.36 -17.57 14.58
CA PHE A 208 -23.59 -17.73 13.34
C PHE A 208 -24.42 -17.44 12.09
N ARG A 209 -25.65 -17.97 12.00
CA ARG A 209 -26.57 -17.71 10.88
C ARG A 209 -26.96 -16.24 10.75
N SER A 210 -27.04 -15.52 11.87
CA SER A 210 -27.30 -14.07 11.88
C SER A 210 -26.09 -13.24 11.44
N LEU A 211 -24.87 -13.71 11.74
CA LEU A 211 -23.62 -13.02 11.37
C LEU A 211 -23.29 -13.18 9.89
N PHE A 212 -23.67 -14.30 9.28
CA PHE A 212 -23.37 -14.59 7.88
C PHE A 212 -24.67 -14.73 7.07
N PRO A 213 -25.26 -13.62 6.59
CA PRO A 213 -26.48 -13.64 5.79
C PRO A 213 -26.35 -14.44 4.47
N PHE A 214 -25.12 -14.58 3.97
CA PHE A 214 -24.78 -15.34 2.76
C PHE A 214 -23.88 -16.52 3.12
N HIS A 215 -24.49 -17.63 3.53
CA HIS A 215 -23.81 -18.90 3.71
C HIS A 215 -24.66 -20.04 3.15
N ILE A 216 -24.01 -21.15 2.80
CA ILE A 216 -24.65 -22.43 2.54
C ILE A 216 -23.92 -23.51 3.32
N GLN A 217 -24.70 -24.44 3.87
CA GLN A 217 -24.22 -25.72 4.36
C GLN A 217 -24.90 -26.84 3.58
N PHE A 218 -24.12 -27.77 3.02
CA PHE A 218 -24.63 -28.94 2.29
C PHE A 218 -23.94 -30.23 2.76
N GLN A 219 -24.61 -31.36 2.53
CA GLN A 219 -24.10 -32.69 2.87
C GLN A 219 -23.29 -33.32 1.73
N LYS A 220 -22.67 -34.48 1.96
CA LYS A 220 -21.91 -35.23 0.93
C LYS A 220 -22.74 -35.59 -0.31
N ASN A 221 -24.07 -35.68 -0.17
CA ASN A 221 -25.02 -35.89 -1.27
C ASN A 221 -25.41 -34.59 -1.98
N MET A 222 -24.70 -33.48 -1.75
CA MET A 222 -24.96 -32.16 -2.32
C MET A 222 -26.29 -31.51 -1.90
N ASN A 223 -27.03 -32.10 -0.96
CA ASN A 223 -28.27 -31.52 -0.46
C ASN A 223 -28.00 -30.38 0.52
N ILE A 224 -28.65 -29.23 0.29
CA ILE A 224 -28.53 -28.03 1.12
C ILE A 224 -29.31 -28.21 2.42
N VAL A 225 -28.61 -28.12 3.55
CA VAL A 225 -29.16 -28.29 4.91
C VAL A 225 -29.48 -26.95 5.57
N SER A 226 -28.67 -25.92 5.32
CA SER A 226 -28.85 -24.60 5.90
C SER A 226 -28.42 -23.53 4.90
N ALA A 227 -29.12 -22.40 4.94
CA ALA A 227 -28.83 -21.20 4.17
C ALA A 227 -28.97 -19.96 5.04
N GLY A 228 -28.19 -18.91 4.77
CA GLY A 228 -28.32 -17.63 5.46
C GLY A 228 -29.60 -16.88 5.09
N SER A 229 -30.03 -15.95 5.97
CA SER A 229 -31.26 -15.18 5.78
C SER A 229 -31.25 -14.34 4.49
N GLY A 230 -30.10 -13.77 4.13
CA GLY A 230 -29.91 -13.03 2.89
C GLY A 230 -30.08 -13.92 1.66
N LEU A 231 -29.53 -15.14 1.72
CA LEU A 231 -29.70 -16.10 0.62
C LEU A 231 -31.15 -16.60 0.51
N GLN A 232 -31.81 -16.86 1.63
CA GLN A 232 -33.21 -17.27 1.67
C GLN A 232 -34.18 -16.17 1.18
N ALA A 233 -33.85 -14.89 1.40
CA ALA A 233 -34.64 -13.79 0.87
C ALA A 233 -34.64 -13.76 -0.67
N ILE A 234 -33.53 -14.21 -1.29
CA ILE A 234 -33.39 -14.30 -2.75
C ILE A 234 -33.95 -15.62 -3.26
N MET A 235 -33.71 -16.72 -2.54
CA MET A 235 -34.13 -18.08 -2.88
C MET A 235 -34.83 -18.75 -1.69
N PRO A 236 -36.13 -18.54 -1.52
CA PRO A 236 -36.88 -19.03 -0.34
C PRO A 236 -36.84 -20.54 -0.18
N ASP A 237 -36.90 -21.27 -1.32
CA ASP A 237 -36.95 -22.73 -1.35
C ASP A 237 -35.57 -23.37 -1.57
N VAL A 238 -34.48 -22.72 -1.12
CA VAL A 238 -33.11 -23.24 -1.34
C VAL A 238 -32.78 -24.43 -0.43
N ILE A 239 -33.39 -24.50 0.76
CA ILE A 239 -33.15 -25.58 1.73
C ILE A 239 -33.80 -26.87 1.23
N GLY A 240 -33.08 -27.98 1.30
CA GLY A 240 -33.54 -29.30 0.87
C GLY A 240 -33.35 -29.57 -0.62
N LYS A 241 -32.89 -28.59 -1.42
CA LYS A 241 -32.53 -28.80 -2.81
C LYS A 241 -31.12 -29.35 -2.95
N ASP A 242 -30.89 -30.10 -4.03
CA ASP A 242 -29.56 -30.47 -4.50
C ASP A 242 -28.86 -29.21 -5.04
N LEU A 243 -27.66 -28.92 -4.52
CA LEU A 243 -26.85 -27.77 -4.90
C LEU A 243 -26.59 -27.71 -6.41
N LEU A 244 -26.48 -28.85 -7.08
CA LEU A 244 -26.27 -28.92 -8.54
C LEU A 244 -27.51 -28.55 -9.35
N GLN A 245 -28.70 -28.68 -8.74
CA GLN A 245 -29.98 -28.38 -9.37
C GLN A 245 -30.43 -26.94 -9.13
N VAL A 246 -29.68 -26.14 -8.36
CA VAL A 246 -29.98 -24.71 -8.18
C VAL A 246 -29.39 -23.96 -9.37
N PRO A 247 -30.20 -23.56 -10.38
CA PRO A 247 -29.69 -22.89 -11.56
C PRO A 247 -29.07 -21.55 -11.17
N ASN A 248 -27.95 -21.19 -11.82
CA ASN A 248 -27.28 -19.90 -11.66
C ASN A 248 -26.82 -19.54 -10.24
N PHE A 249 -26.62 -20.53 -9.36
CA PHE A 249 -26.19 -20.29 -7.98
C PHE A 249 -24.92 -19.41 -7.88
N ILE A 250 -23.88 -19.74 -8.64
CA ILE A 250 -22.60 -19.03 -8.65
C ILE A 250 -22.74 -17.60 -9.20
N PRO A 251 -23.30 -17.36 -10.40
CA PRO A 251 -23.44 -16.00 -10.92
C PRO A 251 -24.41 -15.12 -10.11
N THR A 252 -25.49 -15.67 -9.56
CA THR A 252 -26.42 -14.90 -8.73
C THR A 252 -25.78 -14.52 -7.39
N LEU A 253 -25.04 -15.43 -6.76
CA LEU A 253 -24.30 -15.14 -5.54
C LEU A 253 -23.15 -14.16 -5.78
N SER A 254 -22.42 -14.26 -6.90
CA SER A 254 -21.30 -13.36 -7.20
C SER A 254 -21.76 -11.94 -7.51
N ILE A 255 -22.85 -11.78 -8.28
CA ILE A 255 -23.43 -10.46 -8.57
C ILE A 255 -23.93 -9.84 -7.27
N TYR A 256 -24.67 -10.58 -6.45
CA TYR A 256 -25.19 -10.02 -5.20
C TYR A 256 -24.08 -9.71 -4.21
N LEU A 257 -23.10 -10.60 -4.03
CA LEU A 257 -21.96 -10.37 -3.14
C LEU A 257 -21.12 -9.19 -3.60
N SER A 258 -20.92 -9.01 -4.91
CA SER A 258 -20.22 -7.84 -5.44
C SER A 258 -21.00 -6.55 -5.20
N ILE A 259 -22.33 -6.56 -5.36
CA ILE A 259 -23.19 -5.41 -5.02
C ILE A 259 -23.13 -5.13 -3.52
N TYR A 260 -23.36 -6.13 -2.67
CA TYR A 260 -23.32 -5.99 -1.23
C TYR A 260 -21.97 -5.48 -0.73
N LEU A 261 -20.87 -6.06 -1.23
CA LEU A 261 -19.52 -5.63 -0.91
C LEU A 261 -19.25 -4.21 -1.42
N SER A 262 -19.74 -3.85 -2.61
CA SER A 262 -19.60 -2.50 -3.15
C SER A 262 -20.35 -1.46 -2.33
N ILE A 263 -21.56 -1.78 -1.85
CA ILE A 263 -22.35 -0.91 -0.95
C ILE A 263 -21.62 -0.78 0.39
N TYR A 264 -21.16 -1.89 0.96
CA TYR A 264 -20.45 -1.86 2.25
C TYR A 264 -19.10 -1.10 2.16
N LEU A 265 -18.34 -1.31 1.07
CA LEU A 265 -17.13 -0.54 0.79
C LEU A 265 -17.44 0.94 0.61
N PHE A 266 -18.48 1.27 -0.16
CA PHE A 266 -18.94 2.65 -0.35
C PHE A 266 -19.30 3.30 0.99
N ASP A 267 -20.10 2.63 1.82
CA ASP A 267 -20.48 3.12 3.15
C ASP A 267 -19.26 3.28 4.06
N SER A 268 -18.33 2.32 4.04
CA SER A 268 -17.10 2.39 4.85
C SER A 268 -16.17 3.55 4.44
N VAL A 269 -16.04 3.82 3.13
CA VAL A 269 -15.26 4.95 2.61
C VAL A 269 -15.93 6.27 2.96
N ASN A 270 -17.26 6.36 2.90
CA ASN A 270 -18.00 7.54 3.33
C ASN A 270 -17.87 7.77 4.84
N PHE A 271 -17.95 6.72 5.67
CA PHE A 271 -17.71 6.85 7.10
C PHE A 271 -16.29 7.34 7.40
N LEU A 272 -15.29 6.81 6.70
CA LEU A 272 -13.90 7.22 6.87
C LEU A 272 -13.67 8.67 6.42
N SER A 273 -14.30 9.11 5.32
CA SER A 273 -14.19 10.49 4.83
C SER A 273 -14.88 11.49 5.76
N ILE A 274 -16.06 11.16 6.28
CA ILE A 274 -16.78 11.95 7.28
C ILE A 274 -15.95 12.03 8.58
N TYR A 275 -15.44 10.90 9.07
CA TYR A 275 -14.58 10.88 10.26
C TYR A 275 -13.32 11.73 10.08
N LEU A 276 -12.62 11.60 8.95
CA LEU A 276 -11.40 12.35 8.67
C LEU A 276 -11.68 13.85 8.51
N SER A 277 -12.78 14.23 7.87
CA SER A 277 -13.18 15.64 7.72
C SER A 277 -13.56 16.27 9.06
N ILE A 278 -14.29 15.56 9.92
CA ILE A 278 -14.61 16.01 11.29
C ILE A 278 -13.31 16.16 12.09
N TYR A 279 -12.45 15.14 12.09
CA TYR A 279 -11.18 15.17 12.82
C TYR A 279 -10.28 16.32 12.35
N LEU A 280 -10.14 16.51 11.03
CA LEU A 280 -9.36 17.59 10.44
C LEU A 280 -9.96 18.96 10.77
N SER A 281 -11.29 19.12 10.71
CA SER A 281 -11.97 20.37 11.07
C SER A 281 -11.77 20.75 12.53
N ILE A 282 -11.86 19.79 13.46
CA ILE A 282 -11.61 20.00 14.89
C ILE A 282 -10.14 20.38 15.12
N TYR A 283 -9.20 19.68 14.47
CA TYR A 283 -7.78 19.97 14.59
C TYR A 283 -7.42 21.36 14.04
N LEU A 284 -7.99 21.74 12.89
CA LEU A 284 -7.77 23.05 12.27
C LEU A 284 -8.38 24.17 13.13
N PHE A 285 -9.59 23.96 13.65
CA PHE A 285 -10.25 24.92 14.56
C PHE A 285 -9.42 25.13 15.82
N ASN A 286 -8.99 24.05 16.48
CA ASN A 286 -8.16 24.14 17.68
C ASN A 286 -6.82 24.83 17.39
N SER A 287 -6.14 24.50 16.29
CA SER A 287 -4.86 25.12 15.95
C SER A 287 -4.98 26.62 15.66
N VAL A 288 -6.03 27.07 14.97
CA VAL A 288 -6.32 28.51 14.78
C VAL A 288 -6.64 29.19 16.11
N HIS A 289 -7.39 28.52 16.98
CA HIS A 289 -7.76 29.07 18.29
C HIS A 289 -6.55 29.18 19.24
N TYR A 290 -5.61 28.24 19.19
CA TYR A 290 -4.34 28.35 19.93
C TYR A 290 -3.45 29.45 19.36
N LEU A 291 -3.38 29.57 18.02
CA LEU A 291 -2.61 30.62 17.37
C LEU A 291 -3.16 32.02 17.67
N SER A 292 -4.49 32.19 17.71
CA SER A 292 -5.13 33.47 18.05
C SER A 292 -4.87 33.86 19.50
N ILE A 293 -4.94 32.91 20.43
CA ILE A 293 -4.58 33.14 21.85
C ILE A 293 -3.11 33.52 21.95
N TYR A 294 -2.21 32.76 21.33
CA TYR A 294 -0.77 33.05 21.35
C TYR A 294 -0.44 34.44 20.78
N LEU A 295 -1.03 34.78 19.62
CA LEU A 295 -0.86 36.08 18.99
C LEU A 295 -1.43 37.21 19.85
N SER A 296 -2.59 37.00 20.49
CA SER A 296 -3.18 38.01 21.39
C SER A 296 -2.31 38.29 22.61
N ILE A 297 -1.71 37.24 23.21
CA ILE A 297 -0.79 37.37 24.34
C ILE A 297 0.48 38.09 23.90
N TYR A 298 1.05 37.71 22.74
CA TYR A 298 2.25 38.33 22.21
C TYR A 298 2.04 39.82 21.87
N LEU A 299 0.92 40.16 21.21
CA LEU A 299 0.58 41.53 20.84
C LEU A 299 0.26 42.39 22.07
N SER A 300 -0.43 41.82 23.08
CA SER A 300 -0.68 42.50 24.35
C SER A 300 0.63 42.83 25.07
N ASN A 301 1.55 41.87 25.14
CA ASN A 301 2.85 42.08 25.78
C ASN A 301 3.69 43.10 25.02
N SER A 302 3.72 43.07 23.67
CA SER A 302 4.49 44.03 22.88
C SER A 302 3.96 45.46 23.00
N VAL A 303 2.63 45.65 23.02
CA VAL A 303 2.00 46.96 23.29
C VAL A 303 2.33 47.45 24.70
N HIS A 304 2.35 46.54 25.69
CA HIS A 304 2.70 46.89 27.07
C HIS A 304 4.18 47.26 27.24
N PHE A 305 5.10 46.63 26.50
CA PHE A 305 6.51 47.05 26.48
C PHE A 305 6.70 48.37 25.73
N LEU A 306 5.97 48.59 24.64
CA LEU A 306 6.00 49.85 23.88
C LEU A 306 5.46 51.03 24.70
N SER A 307 4.41 50.82 25.49
CA SER A 307 3.87 51.86 26.38
C SER A 307 4.84 52.22 27.51
N ILE A 308 5.55 51.24 28.07
CA ILE A 308 6.61 51.47 29.07
C ILE A 308 7.78 52.23 28.42
N TYR A 309 8.23 51.81 27.24
CA TYR A 309 9.32 52.49 26.53
C TYR A 309 8.94 53.94 26.16
N LEU A 310 7.73 54.15 25.62
CA LEU A 310 7.24 55.47 25.25
C LEU A 310 7.05 56.38 26.47
N SER A 311 6.57 55.86 27.60
CA SER A 311 6.44 56.64 28.83
C SER A 311 7.79 57.04 29.42
N ILE A 312 8.80 56.15 29.40
CA ILE A 312 10.18 56.47 29.80
C ILE A 312 10.79 57.53 28.85
N TYR A 313 10.59 57.38 27.54
CA TYR A 313 11.09 58.35 26.55
C TYR A 313 10.42 59.72 26.70
N LEU A 314 9.09 59.75 26.87
CA LEU A 314 8.33 60.98 27.05
C LEU A 314 8.76 61.70 28.34
N PHE A 315 8.90 60.95 29.44
CA PHE A 315 9.38 61.49 30.72
C PHE A 315 10.77 62.15 30.58
N ASN A 316 11.72 61.47 29.94
CA ASN A 316 13.07 62.01 29.71
C ASN A 316 13.06 63.22 28.77
N SER A 317 12.24 63.20 27.71
CA SER A 317 12.16 64.30 26.74
C SER A 317 11.55 65.58 27.34
N VAL A 318 10.50 65.44 28.17
CA VAL A 318 9.87 66.57 28.86
C VAL A 318 10.82 67.17 29.89
N HIS A 319 11.53 66.33 30.66
CA HIS A 319 12.50 66.79 31.65
C HIS A 319 13.71 67.50 30.99
N PHE A 320 14.13 67.03 29.82
CA PHE A 320 15.22 67.68 29.07
C PHE A 320 14.77 69.04 28.49
N LEU A 321 13.56 69.11 27.92
CA LEU A 321 13.01 70.33 27.34
C LEU A 321 12.71 71.41 28.39
N SER A 322 12.17 71.03 29.57
CA SER A 322 11.93 71.96 30.67
C SER A 322 13.21 72.59 31.19
N THR A 323 14.31 71.81 31.25
CA THR A 323 15.61 72.29 31.72
C THR A 323 16.23 73.32 30.75
N ILE A 324 16.10 73.09 29.44
CA ILE A 324 16.57 74.02 28.40
C ILE A 324 15.72 75.30 28.38
N TYR A 325 14.40 75.18 28.53
CA TYR A 325 13.49 76.33 28.50
C TYR A 325 13.74 77.27 29.68
N LEU A 326 13.95 76.70 30.88
CA LEU A 326 14.28 77.49 32.08
C LEU A 326 15.63 78.21 31.93
N PHE A 327 16.63 77.56 31.33
CA PHE A 327 17.93 78.16 31.07
C PHE A 327 17.82 79.35 30.08
N ASN A 328 17.10 79.17 28.98
CA ASN A 328 16.93 80.21 27.96
C ASN A 328 16.09 81.40 28.44
N SER A 329 15.07 81.19 29.29
CA SER A 329 14.23 82.30 29.77
C SER A 329 14.99 83.23 30.72
N VAL A 330 15.85 82.68 31.58
CA VAL A 330 16.70 83.49 32.49
C VAL A 330 17.72 84.31 31.67
N HIS A 331 18.28 83.72 30.62
CA HIS A 331 19.29 84.37 29.79
C HIS A 331 18.72 85.48 28.89
N PHE A 332 17.48 85.37 28.43
CA PHE A 332 16.81 86.44 27.66
C PHE A 332 16.38 87.61 28.54
N LEU A 333 15.95 87.35 29.78
CA LEU A 333 15.52 88.40 30.71
C LEU A 333 16.67 89.33 31.10
N THR A 334 17.87 88.79 31.32
CA THR A 334 19.07 89.58 31.64
C THR A 334 19.51 90.46 30.47
N ILE A 335 19.43 89.96 29.24
CA ILE A 335 19.76 90.73 28.03
C ILE A 335 18.73 91.85 27.81
N TYR A 336 17.43 91.55 27.90
CA TYR A 336 16.36 92.55 27.74
C TYR A 336 16.46 93.68 28.77
N LEU A 337 16.71 93.36 30.04
CA LEU A 337 16.84 94.35 31.09
C LEU A 337 18.05 95.28 30.87
N SER A 338 19.18 94.74 30.40
CA SER A 338 20.37 95.54 30.12
C SER A 338 20.17 96.51 28.94
N ILE A 339 19.51 96.07 27.87
CA ILE A 339 19.23 96.91 26.70
C ILE A 339 18.20 98.00 27.05
N TYR A 340 17.10 97.64 27.70
CA TYR A 340 16.05 98.59 28.07
C TYR A 340 16.58 99.70 29.00
N LEU A 341 17.41 99.35 29.98
CA LEU A 341 18.01 100.32 30.89
C LEU A 341 18.96 101.27 30.16
N SER A 342 19.73 100.77 29.18
CA SER A 342 20.65 101.60 28.38
C SER A 342 19.92 102.61 27.48
N ILE A 343 18.81 102.19 26.86
CA ILE A 343 18.01 103.02 25.96
C ILE A 343 17.22 104.07 26.76
N TYR A 344 16.63 103.66 27.89
CA TYR A 344 15.88 104.58 28.74
C TYR A 344 16.78 105.70 29.29
N LEU A 345 17.99 105.35 29.76
CA LEU A 345 18.94 106.33 30.29
C LEU A 345 19.45 107.30 29.21
N SER A 346 19.68 106.82 28.00
CA SER A 346 20.12 107.67 26.89
C SER A 346 19.03 108.62 26.38
N ILE A 347 17.77 108.18 26.29
CA ILE A 347 16.65 109.06 25.92
C ILE A 347 16.43 110.15 26.98
N TYR A 348 16.51 109.81 28.27
CA TYR A 348 16.33 110.78 29.35
C TYR A 348 17.44 111.84 29.33
N LEU A 349 18.68 111.44 29.04
CA LEU A 349 19.81 112.37 28.88
C LEU A 349 19.61 113.33 27.70
N ILE A 350 19.09 112.84 26.57
CA ILE A 350 18.80 113.68 25.38
C ILE A 350 17.69 114.69 25.69
N LEU A 351 16.59 114.26 26.32
CA LEU A 351 15.50 115.15 26.73
C LEU A 351 15.97 116.22 27.70
N PHE A 352 16.83 115.85 28.66
CA PHE A 352 17.43 116.80 29.60
C PHE A 352 18.27 117.86 28.89
N ILE A 353 19.12 117.46 27.92
CA ILE A 353 19.92 118.39 27.11
C ILE A 353 19.03 119.31 26.26
N PHE A 354 17.95 118.78 25.68
CA PHE A 354 17.02 119.55 24.86
C PHE A 354 16.25 120.59 25.70
N TYR A 355 15.81 120.21 26.90
CA TYR A 355 15.14 121.12 27.83
C TYR A 355 16.07 122.24 28.30
N LEU A 356 17.35 121.89 28.56
CA LEU A 356 18.38 122.87 28.92
C LEU A 356 18.65 123.86 27.77
N SER A 357 18.68 123.39 26.53
CA SER A 357 18.86 124.22 25.32
C SER A 357 17.76 125.26 25.14
N ILE A 358 16.49 124.89 25.36
CA ILE A 358 15.36 125.81 25.28
C ILE A 358 15.46 126.88 26.37
N TYR A 359 15.81 126.46 27.59
CA TYR A 359 15.89 127.37 28.74
C TYR A 359 16.98 128.44 28.58
N LEU A 360 18.08 128.16 27.87
CA LEU A 360 19.15 129.14 27.59
C LEU A 360 18.84 130.11 26.44
N SER A 361 17.76 129.91 25.69
CA SER A 361 17.46 130.68 24.46
C SER A 361 16.40 131.79 24.64
N ILE A 362 16.05 132.12 25.89
CA ILE A 362 15.17 133.23 26.31
C ILE A 362 15.96 134.07 27.31
#